data_AF-A0A0E2E8Q7-F1
#
_entry.id   AF-A0A0E2E8Q7-F1
#
_cell.length_a   1.000
_cell.length_b   1.000
_cell.length_c   1.000
_cell.angle_alpha   90.00
_cell.angle_beta   90.00
_cell.angle_gamma   90.00
#
_symmetry.space_group_name_H-M   'P 1'
#
loop_
_entity.id
_entity.type
_entity.pdbx_description
1 polymer ?
#
loop_
_entity_poly.entity_id
_entity_poly.type
_entity_poly.pdbx_seq_one_letter_code
_entity_poly.pdbx_strand_id
1 'polypeptide(L)'
;MNRKILSILSAFMFLIVLGSCKTAPKNDPNFLGDFSPIDLGTLIGGSVKRTKEEIKPTEFKFTFYPRTNIVSIEHKFMIDKVEVFLDQADREILIKAMETYLSSYNDRNLSAANAKRKAFFGKTKVSMTWGLFGGGAHEAKPTLRAEYQLLSENKPYFILGNATTKAIGERDDASCPALRLAFSPAQCEDFIELLKQDNLVKIVEAMQKDFDRFEPSNKTESGNKENAEKDKVNYDGF
;
A
#
# COMPACT_ATOMS: atom_id res chain seq x y z
N MET A 1 -40.90 27.99 23.19
CA MET A 1 -39.49 27.66 22.87
C MET A 1 -38.93 28.78 21.99
N ASN A 2 -37.94 29.53 22.49
CA ASN A 2 -37.52 30.80 21.89
C ASN A 2 -36.78 30.56 20.56
N ARG A 3 -37.29 31.13 19.44
CA ARG A 3 -36.69 31.02 18.09
C ARG A 3 -35.20 31.44 18.05
N LYS A 4 -34.76 32.29 18.98
CA LYS A 4 -33.36 32.73 19.11
C LYS A 4 -32.43 31.66 19.68
N ILE A 5 -32.93 30.70 20.45
CA ILE A 5 -32.12 29.62 21.05
C ILE A 5 -31.90 28.48 20.04
N LEU A 6 -32.87 28.25 19.15
CA LEU A 6 -32.77 27.22 18.10
C LEU A 6 -31.73 27.59 17.02
N SER A 7 -31.53 28.88 16.76
CA SER A 7 -30.57 29.36 15.75
C SER A 7 -29.11 29.26 16.20
N ILE A 8 -28.84 29.26 17.51
CA ILE A 8 -27.48 29.16 18.06
C ILE A 8 -27.01 27.69 18.11
N LEU A 9 -27.92 26.76 18.42
CA LEU A 9 -27.61 25.32 18.38
C LEU A 9 -27.32 24.80 16.96
N SER A 10 -27.96 25.37 15.93
CA SER A 10 -27.73 24.99 14.54
C SER A 10 -26.39 25.49 13.98
N ALA A 11 -25.85 26.60 14.51
CA ALA A 11 -24.56 27.14 14.07
C ALA A 11 -23.37 26.41 14.71
N PHE A 12 -23.54 25.83 15.90
CA PHE A 12 -22.49 25.08 16.58
C PHE A 12 -22.29 23.66 16.02
N MET A 13 -23.34 23.08 15.41
CA MET A 13 -23.27 21.72 14.83
C MET A 13 -22.55 21.69 13.47
N PHE A 14 -22.38 22.83 12.79
CA PHE A 14 -21.69 22.90 11.48
C PHE A 14 -20.17 23.07 11.57
N LEU A 15 -19.63 23.41 12.74
CA LEU A 15 -18.19 23.69 12.93
C LEU A 15 -17.35 22.48 13.36
N ILE A 16 -17.97 21.33 13.64
CA ILE A 16 -17.28 20.15 14.21
C ILE A 16 -16.88 19.12 13.14
N VAL A 17 -17.28 19.29 11.87
CA VAL A 17 -17.06 18.28 10.82
C VAL A 17 -15.72 18.43 10.08
N LEU A 18 -14.92 19.46 10.33
CA LEU A 18 -13.65 19.71 9.62
C LEU A 18 -12.41 19.08 10.27
N GLY A 19 -12.57 18.28 11.32
CA GLY A 19 -11.47 17.81 12.17
C GLY A 19 -10.92 16.39 11.92
N SER A 20 -11.27 15.71 10.82
CA SER A 20 -10.84 14.30 10.64
C SER A 20 -10.31 13.93 9.25
N CYS A 21 -9.47 14.80 8.70
CA CYS A 21 -8.37 14.33 7.84
C CYS A 21 -7.07 14.71 8.54
N LYS A 22 -6.45 13.76 9.24
CA LYS A 22 -5.01 13.86 9.50
C LYS A 22 -4.33 13.74 8.15
N THR A 23 -4.13 14.86 7.47
CA THR A 23 -3.19 14.96 6.37
C THR A 23 -1.83 14.56 6.92
N ALA A 24 -1.21 13.53 6.32
CA ALA A 24 0.18 13.23 6.60
C ALA A 24 0.98 14.54 6.41
N PRO A 25 1.81 14.95 7.38
CA PRO A 25 2.56 16.19 7.25
C PRO A 25 3.44 16.07 6.00
N LYS A 26 3.47 17.11 5.15
CA LYS A 26 4.35 17.16 3.96
C LYS A 26 5.84 16.99 4.28
N ASN A 27 6.21 17.00 5.56
CA ASN A 27 7.57 16.80 6.07
C ASN A 27 7.84 15.35 6.53
N ASP A 28 6.94 14.39 6.26
CA ASP A 28 7.21 12.96 6.49
C ASP A 28 8.18 12.45 5.42
N PRO A 29 9.32 11.81 5.77
CA PRO A 29 10.25 11.24 4.79
C PRO A 29 9.62 10.15 3.91
N ASN A 30 8.47 9.57 4.32
CA ASN A 30 7.70 8.61 3.54
C ASN A 30 6.61 9.26 2.69
N PHE A 31 6.50 10.59 2.66
CA PHE A 31 5.55 11.26 1.79
C PHE A 31 6.11 11.34 0.36
N LEU A 32 5.45 10.67 -0.59
CA LEU A 32 5.85 10.69 -2.00
C LEU A 32 5.00 11.66 -2.84
N GLY A 33 3.71 11.82 -2.50
CA GLY A 33 2.81 12.74 -3.20
C GLY A 33 1.42 12.80 -2.59
N ASP A 34 0.69 13.89 -2.88
CA ASP A 34 -0.67 14.11 -2.37
C ASP A 34 -1.74 13.52 -3.30
N PHE A 35 -1.63 12.23 -3.59
CA PHE A 35 -2.54 11.53 -4.49
C PHE A 35 -3.40 10.51 -3.75
N SER A 36 -4.61 10.27 -4.25
CA SER A 36 -5.47 9.17 -3.79
C SER A 36 -4.76 7.81 -3.90
N PRO A 37 -5.16 6.79 -3.13
CA PRO A 37 -4.62 5.45 -3.27
C PRO A 37 -4.73 4.94 -4.70
N ILE A 38 -3.70 4.23 -5.15
CA ILE A 38 -3.51 3.79 -6.54
C ILE A 38 -3.61 2.27 -6.58
N ASP A 39 -4.47 1.75 -7.45
CA ASP A 39 -4.54 0.32 -7.73
C ASP A 39 -3.31 -0.08 -8.55
N LEU A 40 -2.46 -0.94 -7.98
CA LEU A 40 -1.28 -1.46 -8.68
C LEU A 40 -1.61 -2.72 -9.51
N GLY A 41 -2.81 -3.26 -9.35
CA GLY A 41 -3.28 -4.45 -10.02
C GLY A 41 -3.44 -5.65 -9.08
N THR A 42 -3.65 -6.79 -9.72
CA THR A 42 -4.02 -8.04 -9.06
C THR A 42 -3.08 -9.16 -9.47
N LEU A 43 -2.66 -9.98 -8.50
CA LEU A 43 -1.90 -11.19 -8.73
C LEU A 43 -2.71 -12.41 -8.26
N ILE A 44 -2.81 -13.44 -9.10
CA ILE A 44 -3.35 -14.74 -8.67
C ILE A 44 -2.19 -15.52 -8.09
N GLY A 45 -2.30 -15.97 -6.84
CA GLY A 45 -1.38 -16.89 -6.19
C GLY A 45 -2.13 -18.05 -5.54
N GLY A 46 -1.58 -18.58 -4.46
CA GLY A 46 -2.14 -19.69 -3.71
C GLY A 46 -2.36 -19.38 -2.23
N SER A 47 -3.39 -19.96 -1.63
CA SER A 47 -3.44 -20.18 -0.18
C SER A 47 -3.30 -21.66 0.11
N VAL A 48 -2.51 -21.99 1.13
CA VAL A 48 -2.19 -23.37 1.50
C VAL A 48 -2.71 -23.65 2.90
N LYS A 49 -3.47 -24.74 3.06
CA LYS A 49 -3.87 -25.17 4.39
C LYS A 49 -2.68 -25.81 5.10
N ARG A 50 -2.48 -25.52 6.39
CA ARG A 50 -1.36 -26.10 7.17
C ARG A 50 -1.32 -27.63 7.17
N THR A 51 -2.47 -28.28 6.97
CA THR A 51 -2.63 -29.75 7.01
C THR A 51 -2.72 -30.40 5.63
N LYS A 52 -2.68 -29.63 4.54
CA LYS A 52 -2.78 -30.15 3.18
C LYS A 52 -1.79 -29.44 2.27
N GLU A 53 -1.16 -30.16 1.37
CA GLU A 53 -0.31 -29.60 0.30
C GLU A 53 -1.15 -29.07 -0.89
N GLU A 54 -2.46 -28.95 -0.70
CA GLU A 54 -3.41 -28.44 -1.69
C GLU A 54 -3.31 -26.90 -1.78
N ILE A 55 -2.99 -26.41 -2.98
CA ILE A 55 -2.97 -24.99 -3.30
C ILE A 55 -4.36 -24.56 -3.75
N LYS A 56 -4.95 -23.57 -3.06
CA LYS A 56 -6.19 -22.94 -3.48
C LYS A 56 -5.90 -21.63 -4.21
N PRO A 57 -6.35 -21.44 -5.46
CA PRO A 57 -6.23 -20.16 -6.15
C PRO A 57 -6.79 -19.03 -5.29
N THR A 58 -5.99 -17.99 -5.09
CA THR A 58 -6.35 -16.84 -4.27
C THR A 58 -5.93 -15.57 -4.99
N GLU A 59 -6.84 -14.61 -5.05
CA GLU A 59 -6.61 -13.30 -5.64
C GLU A 59 -6.00 -12.34 -4.59
N PHE A 60 -4.92 -11.66 -4.97
CA PHE A 60 -4.24 -10.65 -4.15
C PHE A 60 -4.30 -9.31 -4.87
N LYS A 61 -4.95 -8.33 -4.26
CA LYS A 61 -5.05 -6.97 -4.77
C LYS A 61 -4.00 -6.09 -4.10
N PHE A 62 -3.28 -5.30 -4.89
CA PHE A 62 -2.22 -4.41 -4.43
C PHE A 62 -2.68 -2.96 -4.53
N THR A 63 -2.60 -2.21 -3.44
CA THR A 63 -2.94 -0.78 -3.41
C THR A 63 -1.77 0.02 -2.86
N PHE A 64 -1.34 1.05 -3.57
CA PHE A 64 -0.27 1.95 -3.14
C PHE A 64 -0.85 3.26 -2.57
N TYR A 65 -0.28 3.75 -1.48
CA TYR A 65 -0.68 4.96 -0.77
C TYR A 65 0.46 5.99 -0.83
N PRO A 66 0.45 6.91 -1.81
CA PRO A 66 1.55 7.87 -2.03
C PRO A 66 1.85 8.79 -0.84
N ARG A 67 0.83 9.09 -0.03
CA ARG A 67 0.97 9.96 1.16
C ARG A 67 1.80 9.35 2.29
N THR A 68 1.87 8.02 2.34
CA THR A 68 2.52 7.27 3.44
C THR A 68 3.59 6.31 2.94
N ASN A 69 3.79 6.20 1.62
CA ASN A 69 4.64 5.22 0.98
C ASN A 69 4.35 3.77 1.45
N ILE A 70 3.08 3.44 1.66
CA ILE A 70 2.64 2.09 2.04
C ILE A 70 2.08 1.40 0.80
N VAL A 71 2.37 0.10 0.66
CA VAL A 71 1.64 -0.79 -0.26
C VAL A 71 0.84 -1.75 0.60
N SER A 72 -0.48 -1.84 0.37
CA SER A 72 -1.32 -2.85 0.98
C SER A 72 -1.55 -4.03 0.04
N ILE A 73 -1.72 -5.20 0.63
CA ILE A 73 -2.04 -6.45 -0.04
C ILE A 73 -3.32 -6.97 0.57
N GLU A 74 -4.40 -6.92 -0.21
CA GLU A 74 -5.73 -7.37 0.17
C GLU A 74 -6.00 -8.77 -0.41
N HIS A 75 -6.55 -9.67 0.39
CA HIS A 75 -7.10 -10.92 -0.10
C HIS A 75 -8.30 -11.38 0.75
N LYS A 76 -9.15 -12.21 0.15
CA LYS A 76 -10.24 -12.86 0.87
C LYS A 76 -9.73 -14.07 1.65
N PHE A 77 -10.10 -14.16 2.92
CA PHE A 77 -9.86 -15.33 3.77
C PHE A 77 -11.16 -15.76 4.43
N MET A 78 -11.78 -16.81 3.90
CA MET A 78 -13.13 -17.23 4.28
C MET A 78 -14.15 -16.08 4.09
N ILE A 79 -14.82 -15.63 5.15
CA ILE A 79 -15.75 -14.48 5.12
C ILE A 79 -15.04 -13.15 5.32
N ASP A 80 -13.80 -13.18 5.84
CA ASP A 80 -13.05 -11.99 6.15
C ASP A 80 -12.32 -11.48 4.92
N LYS A 81 -12.19 -10.16 4.89
CA LYS A 81 -11.16 -9.51 4.09
C LYS A 81 -9.94 -9.32 4.97
N VAL A 82 -8.79 -9.78 4.51
CA VAL A 82 -7.49 -9.58 5.19
C VAL A 82 -6.69 -8.59 4.36
N GLU A 83 -6.12 -7.60 5.02
CA GLU A 83 -5.26 -6.61 4.39
C GLU A 83 -3.95 -6.50 5.16
N VAL A 84 -2.83 -6.63 4.46
CA VAL A 84 -1.47 -6.52 5.01
C VAL A 84 -0.86 -5.23 4.50
N PHE A 85 -0.34 -4.40 5.40
CA PHE A 85 0.27 -3.12 5.06
C PHE A 85 1.79 -3.23 5.16
N LEU A 86 2.48 -2.86 4.10
CA LEU A 86 3.93 -2.91 3.97
C LEU A 86 4.47 -1.49 3.79
N ASP A 87 5.22 -1.01 4.77
CA ASP A 87 6.04 0.19 4.58
C ASP A 87 7.25 -0.10 3.66
N GLN A 88 8.09 0.91 3.40
CA GLN A 88 9.24 0.73 2.52
C GLN A 88 10.22 -0.33 3.03
N ALA A 89 10.51 -0.34 4.34
CA ALA A 89 11.45 -1.28 4.93
C ALA A 89 10.90 -2.71 4.86
N ASP A 90 9.60 -2.89 5.10
CA ASP A 90 8.92 -4.18 4.92
C ASP A 90 9.04 -4.69 3.49
N ARG A 91 8.78 -3.82 2.50
CA ARG A 91 8.90 -4.18 1.07
C ARG A 91 10.32 -4.57 0.70
N GLU A 92 11.33 -3.82 1.13
CA GLU A 92 12.74 -4.13 0.87
C GLU A 92 13.14 -5.50 1.44
N ILE A 93 12.68 -5.84 2.66
CA ILE A 93 12.91 -7.15 3.27
C ILE A 93 12.25 -8.26 2.44
N LEU A 94 10.99 -8.07 2.00
CA LEU A 94 10.28 -9.07 1.22
C LEU A 94 10.85 -9.25 -0.18
N ILE A 95 11.20 -8.16 -0.88
CA ILE A 95 11.86 -8.21 -2.19
C ILE A 95 13.16 -9.00 -2.08
N LYS A 96 14.03 -8.67 -1.12
CA LYS A 96 15.28 -9.39 -0.90
C LYS A 96 15.06 -10.88 -0.62
N ALA A 97 14.02 -11.22 0.14
CA ALA A 97 13.68 -12.61 0.43
C ALA A 97 13.22 -13.35 -0.84
N MET A 98 12.43 -12.71 -1.70
CA MET A 98 12.00 -13.28 -2.98
C MET A 98 13.18 -13.43 -3.95
N GLU A 99 14.05 -12.43 -4.07
CA GLU A 99 15.26 -12.51 -4.89
C GLU A 99 16.18 -13.65 -4.43
N THR A 100 16.35 -13.83 -3.12
CA THR A 100 17.13 -14.93 -2.55
C THR A 100 16.49 -16.29 -2.85
N TYR A 101 15.15 -16.38 -2.79
CA TYR A 101 14.40 -17.57 -3.19
C TYR A 101 14.59 -17.87 -4.69
N LEU A 102 14.46 -16.87 -5.57
CA LEU A 102 14.63 -17.02 -7.01
C LEU A 102 16.05 -17.47 -7.37
N SER A 103 17.06 -16.87 -6.75
CA SER A 103 18.45 -17.30 -6.89
C SER A 103 18.62 -18.78 -6.48
N SER A 104 18.08 -19.15 -5.32
CA SER A 104 18.15 -20.55 -4.84
C SER A 104 17.37 -21.52 -5.72
N TYR A 105 16.27 -21.08 -6.32
CA TYR A 105 15.46 -21.85 -7.26
C TYR A 105 16.26 -22.15 -8.54
N ASN A 106 16.87 -21.12 -9.12
CA ASN A 106 17.68 -21.22 -10.34
C ASN A 106 18.91 -22.11 -10.14
N ASP A 107 19.54 -22.04 -8.97
CA ASP A 107 20.66 -22.90 -8.59
C ASP A 107 20.23 -24.34 -8.23
N ARG A 108 18.93 -24.66 -8.31
CA ARG A 108 18.34 -25.97 -7.94
C ARG A 108 18.65 -26.39 -6.51
N ASN A 109 18.77 -25.41 -5.61
CA ASN A 109 19.10 -25.63 -4.20
C ASN A 109 17.88 -25.82 -3.30
N LEU A 110 16.66 -25.74 -3.84
CA LEU A 110 15.40 -25.90 -3.13
C LEU A 110 14.89 -27.34 -3.22
N SER A 111 15.26 -28.17 -2.24
CA SER A 111 14.94 -29.60 -2.22
C SER A 111 14.38 -30.06 -0.87
N ALA A 112 13.86 -31.29 -0.80
CA ALA A 112 13.33 -31.86 0.44
C ALA A 112 14.43 -32.01 1.51
N ALA A 113 15.65 -32.36 1.08
CA ALA A 113 16.82 -32.44 1.94
C ALA A 113 17.17 -31.08 2.57
N ASN A 114 16.93 -29.99 1.83
CA ASN A 114 17.23 -28.63 2.27
C ASN A 114 16.08 -27.95 3.02
N ALA A 115 14.85 -28.48 2.93
CA ALA A 115 13.64 -27.82 3.42
C ALA A 115 13.61 -27.61 4.95
N LYS A 116 14.36 -28.39 5.72
CA LYS A 116 14.46 -28.20 7.18
C LYS A 116 15.46 -27.13 7.60
N ARG A 117 16.42 -26.77 6.75
CA ARG A 117 17.58 -25.92 7.13
C ARG A 117 17.67 -24.63 6.32
N LYS A 118 17.25 -24.64 5.06
CA LYS A 118 17.38 -23.52 4.11
C LYS A 118 16.03 -22.97 3.67
N ALA A 119 14.94 -23.37 4.33
CA ALA A 119 13.62 -22.93 3.95
C ALA A 119 13.30 -21.49 4.34
N PHE A 120 14.15 -20.78 5.07
CA PHE A 120 13.86 -19.44 5.57
C PHE A 120 14.70 -18.39 4.85
N PHE A 121 14.04 -17.36 4.32
CA PHE A 121 14.68 -16.25 3.59
C PHE A 121 14.61 -14.92 4.33
N GLY A 122 13.69 -14.78 5.30
CA GLY A 122 13.56 -13.55 6.06
C GLY A 122 12.24 -13.45 6.81
N LYS A 123 12.10 -12.40 7.62
CA LYS A 123 10.86 -12.07 8.30
C LYS A 123 10.76 -10.57 8.54
N THR A 124 9.54 -10.06 8.59
CA THR A 124 9.25 -8.69 9.03
C THR A 124 7.98 -8.63 9.87
N LYS A 125 7.80 -7.57 10.65
CA LYS A 125 6.56 -7.32 11.42
C LYS A 125 5.69 -6.37 10.61
N VAL A 126 4.52 -6.84 10.21
CA VAL A 126 3.59 -6.08 9.35
C VAL A 126 2.38 -5.63 10.15
N SER A 127 1.74 -4.53 9.76
CA SER A 127 0.37 -4.26 10.21
C SER A 127 -0.60 -5.10 9.38
N MET A 128 -1.59 -5.67 10.03
CA MET A 128 -2.61 -6.50 9.39
C MET A 128 -3.97 -6.13 9.94
N THR A 129 -4.94 -5.92 9.06
CA THR A 129 -6.35 -5.81 9.44
C THR A 129 -7.14 -7.00 8.90
N TRP A 130 -8.21 -7.37 9.60
CA TRP A 130 -9.16 -8.37 9.13
C TRP A 130 -10.58 -8.11 9.61
N GLY A 131 -11.56 -8.64 8.90
CA GLY A 131 -12.98 -8.58 9.26
C GLY A 131 -13.81 -7.71 8.32
N LEU A 132 -15.01 -7.34 8.76
CA LEU A 132 -15.96 -6.55 7.97
C LEU A 132 -15.84 -5.06 8.29
N PHE A 133 -15.67 -4.24 7.24
CA PHE A 133 -15.73 -2.78 7.35
C PHE A 133 -17.08 -2.34 7.94
N GLY A 134 -17.07 -1.50 8.99
CA GLY A 134 -18.28 -0.92 9.59
C GLY A 134 -18.62 -1.37 11.02
N GLY A 135 -17.83 -2.24 11.65
CA GLY A 135 -18.02 -2.57 13.08
C GLY A 135 -17.31 -3.81 13.61
N GLY A 136 -16.60 -4.57 12.77
CA GLY A 136 -15.89 -5.79 13.18
C GLY A 136 -14.53 -5.93 12.51
N ALA A 137 -13.87 -4.80 12.21
CA ALA A 137 -12.51 -4.80 11.71
C ALA A 137 -11.54 -4.79 12.90
N HIS A 138 -10.61 -5.74 12.88
CA HIS A 138 -9.58 -5.91 13.89
C HIS A 138 -8.22 -5.53 13.30
N GLU A 139 -7.25 -5.19 14.15
CA GLU A 139 -5.88 -4.87 13.75
C GLU A 139 -4.89 -5.69 14.60
N ALA A 140 -3.80 -6.17 14.01
CA ALA A 140 -2.70 -6.82 14.72
C ALA A 140 -1.36 -6.50 14.05
N LYS A 141 -0.25 -6.80 14.76
CA LYS A 141 1.11 -6.70 14.22
C LYS A 141 1.81 -8.06 14.15
N PRO A 142 1.33 -9.00 13.30
CA PRO A 142 1.94 -10.31 13.18
C PRO A 142 3.33 -10.25 12.54
N THR A 143 4.14 -11.27 12.79
CA THR A 143 5.40 -11.48 12.05
C THR A 143 5.13 -12.29 10.79
N LEU A 144 5.36 -11.68 9.63
CA LEU A 144 5.31 -12.33 8.34
C LEU A 144 6.68 -12.96 8.05
N ARG A 145 6.69 -14.26 7.72
CA ARG A 145 7.88 -15.06 7.45
C ARG A 145 7.91 -15.43 5.97
N ALA A 146 9.04 -15.18 5.34
CA ALA A 146 9.35 -15.58 3.97
C ALA A 146 10.11 -16.90 3.99
N GLU A 147 9.51 -17.92 3.40
CA GLU A 147 10.02 -19.28 3.40
C GLU A 147 9.86 -19.94 2.02
N TYR A 148 10.33 -21.19 1.83
CA TYR A 148 9.80 -22.05 0.78
C TYR A 148 9.16 -23.31 1.34
N GLN A 149 8.23 -23.87 0.58
CA GLN A 149 7.67 -25.18 0.81
C GLN A 149 7.59 -25.96 -0.51
N LEU A 150 7.88 -27.25 -0.46
CA LEU A 150 7.56 -28.14 -1.57
C LEU A 150 6.07 -28.44 -1.53
N LEU A 151 5.36 -28.10 -2.61
CA LEU A 151 3.94 -28.37 -2.80
C LEU A 151 3.77 -29.25 -4.04
N SER A 152 2.62 -29.20 -4.72
CA SER A 152 2.25 -29.94 -5.93
C SER A 152 3.45 -30.52 -6.70
N GLU A 153 3.58 -31.86 -6.67
CA GLU A 153 4.65 -32.61 -7.35
C GLU A 153 6.08 -32.27 -6.86
N ASN A 154 6.25 -31.98 -5.56
CA ASN A 154 7.50 -31.57 -4.94
C ASN A 154 8.11 -30.28 -5.55
N LYS A 155 7.30 -29.41 -6.16
CA LYS A 155 7.77 -28.13 -6.69
C LYS A 155 7.94 -27.11 -5.56
N PRO A 156 9.05 -26.37 -5.50
CA PRO A 156 9.28 -25.37 -4.46
C PRO A 156 8.49 -24.09 -4.76
N TYR A 157 7.61 -23.70 -3.84
CA TYR A 157 6.90 -22.42 -3.86
C TYR A 157 7.44 -21.51 -2.77
N PHE A 158 7.51 -20.21 -3.05
CA PHE A 158 7.74 -19.19 -2.05
C PHE A 158 6.51 -19.06 -1.15
N ILE A 159 6.72 -19.00 0.15
CA ILE A 159 5.67 -18.95 1.16
C ILE A 159 5.80 -17.67 1.97
N LEU A 160 4.73 -16.88 2.01
CA LEU A 160 4.52 -15.86 3.03
C LEU A 160 3.57 -16.40 4.07
N GLY A 161 4.03 -16.52 5.32
CA GLY A 161 3.19 -17.04 6.39
C GLY A 161 3.35 -16.32 7.71
N ASN A 162 2.29 -16.31 8.51
CA ASN A 162 2.30 -15.81 9.88
C ASN A 162 1.59 -16.77 10.82
N ALA A 163 1.95 -16.70 12.10
CA ALA A 163 1.14 -17.28 13.15
C ALA A 163 0.04 -16.28 13.57
N THR A 164 -1.02 -16.81 14.18
CA THR A 164 -2.05 -15.97 14.81
C THR A 164 -1.42 -15.06 15.86
N THR A 165 -1.79 -13.79 15.85
CA THR A 165 -1.37 -12.78 16.84
C THR A 165 -2.63 -12.11 17.36
N LYS A 166 -2.68 -11.83 18.67
CA LYS A 166 -3.83 -11.14 19.27
C LYS A 166 -4.00 -9.75 18.66
N ALA A 167 -5.27 -9.34 18.53
CA ALA A 167 -5.62 -8.01 18.11
C ALA A 167 -5.05 -6.94 19.05
N ILE A 168 -4.86 -5.74 18.50
CA ILE A 168 -4.49 -4.54 19.22
C ILE A 168 -5.76 -3.96 19.84
N GLY A 169 -5.78 -3.86 21.17
CA GLY A 169 -6.91 -3.32 21.92
C GLY A 169 -7.16 -4.16 23.17
N GLU A 170 -7.25 -3.53 24.34
CA GLU A 170 -7.35 -4.26 25.63
C GLU A 170 -8.59 -5.15 25.74
N ARG A 171 -9.64 -4.85 24.97
CA ARG A 171 -10.91 -5.59 24.96
C ARG A 171 -11.14 -6.40 23.68
N ASP A 172 -10.16 -6.45 22.79
CA ASP A 172 -10.24 -7.22 21.55
C ASP A 172 -9.52 -8.57 21.75
N ASP A 173 -10.30 -9.63 21.95
CA ASP A 173 -9.79 -10.99 22.13
C ASP A 173 -9.63 -11.74 20.79
N ALA A 174 -9.92 -11.09 19.65
CA ALA A 174 -9.73 -11.67 18.35
C ALA A 174 -8.24 -11.95 18.07
N SER A 175 -8.01 -12.94 17.22
CA SER A 175 -6.67 -13.28 16.73
C SER A 175 -6.64 -13.18 15.22
N CYS A 176 -5.59 -12.56 14.69
CA CYS A 176 -5.44 -12.44 13.25
C CYS A 176 -5.38 -13.84 12.61
N PRO A 177 -5.90 -14.01 11.39
CA PRO A 177 -5.78 -15.26 10.65
C PRO A 177 -4.32 -15.72 10.54
N ALA A 178 -4.10 -17.03 10.64
CA ALA A 178 -2.82 -17.63 10.30
C ALA A 178 -2.76 -17.83 8.79
N LEU A 179 -2.02 -16.96 8.10
CA LEU A 179 -1.90 -17.02 6.64
C LEU A 179 -0.77 -17.96 6.25
N ARG A 180 -0.95 -18.55 5.07
CA ARG A 180 0.10 -19.26 4.34
C ARG A 180 -0.17 -19.10 2.85
N LEU A 181 0.44 -18.08 2.29
CA LEU A 181 0.27 -17.64 0.91
C LEU A 181 1.42 -18.21 0.10
N ALA A 182 1.13 -18.81 -1.04
CA ALA A 182 2.09 -19.49 -1.90
C ALA A 182 2.19 -18.80 -3.26
N PHE A 183 3.43 -18.59 -3.70
CA PHE A 183 3.75 -17.97 -4.97
C PHE A 183 4.78 -18.82 -5.70
N SER A 184 4.57 -19.04 -6.99
CA SER A 184 5.56 -19.64 -7.89
C SER A 184 6.70 -18.66 -8.19
N PRO A 185 7.82 -19.11 -8.77
CA PRO A 185 8.91 -18.23 -9.18
C PRO A 185 8.46 -17.06 -10.05
N ALA A 186 7.68 -17.32 -11.11
CA ALA A 186 7.17 -16.26 -11.99
C ALA A 186 6.30 -15.24 -11.22
N GLN A 187 5.45 -15.72 -10.31
CA GLN A 187 4.63 -14.83 -9.47
C GLN A 187 5.49 -14.01 -8.49
N CYS A 188 6.65 -14.51 -8.03
CA CYS A 188 7.57 -13.70 -7.23
C CYS A 188 8.17 -12.55 -8.03
N GLU A 189 8.49 -12.75 -9.31
CA GLU A 189 8.98 -11.68 -10.19
C GLU A 189 7.93 -10.58 -10.34
N ASP A 190 6.67 -10.96 -10.64
CA ASP A 190 5.55 -10.01 -10.72
C ASP A 190 5.34 -9.25 -9.40
N PHE A 191 5.38 -9.97 -8.28
CA PHE A 191 5.22 -9.39 -6.93
C PHE A 191 6.32 -8.37 -6.64
N ILE A 192 7.58 -8.68 -6.97
CA ILE A 192 8.71 -7.75 -6.80
C ILE A 192 8.46 -6.45 -7.56
N GLU A 193 8.00 -6.50 -8.81
CA GLU A 193 7.74 -5.30 -9.60
C GLU A 193 6.67 -4.40 -8.97
N LEU A 194 5.66 -4.97 -8.34
CA LEU A 194 4.61 -4.24 -7.62
C LEU A 194 5.12 -3.56 -6.34
N LEU A 195 6.20 -4.04 -5.74
CA LEU A 195 6.74 -3.52 -4.48
C LEU A 195 7.93 -2.56 -4.65
N LYS A 196 8.62 -2.59 -5.79
CA LYS A 196 9.85 -1.84 -6.03
C LYS A 196 9.65 -0.34 -5.87
N GLN A 197 10.46 0.28 -5.01
CA GLN A 197 10.38 1.71 -4.71
C GLN A 197 10.50 2.58 -5.98
N ASP A 198 11.43 2.26 -6.88
CA ASP A 198 11.62 3.00 -8.13
C ASP A 198 10.37 2.96 -9.02
N ASN A 199 9.62 1.86 -9.03
CA ASN A 199 8.38 1.76 -9.79
C ASN A 199 7.29 2.62 -9.15
N LEU A 200 7.18 2.61 -7.83
CA LEU A 200 6.23 3.46 -7.09
C LEU A 200 6.51 4.95 -7.29
N VAL A 201 7.79 5.35 -7.27
CA VAL A 201 8.21 6.75 -7.52
C VAL A 201 7.85 7.18 -8.94
N LYS A 202 8.13 6.35 -9.96
CA LYS A 202 7.76 6.64 -11.36
C LYS A 202 6.26 6.86 -11.54
N ILE A 203 5.42 6.10 -10.83
CA ILE A 203 3.96 6.29 -10.85
C ILE A 203 3.62 7.69 -10.32
N VAL A 204 4.18 8.09 -9.18
CA VAL A 204 3.93 9.41 -8.58
C VAL A 204 4.43 10.54 -9.47
N GLU A 205 5.62 10.40 -10.06
CA GLU A 205 6.18 11.38 -11.00
C GLU A 205 5.30 11.55 -12.24
N ALA A 206 4.75 10.45 -12.78
CA ALA A 206 3.83 10.51 -13.90
C ALA A 206 2.53 11.24 -13.53
N MET A 207 1.97 10.97 -12.35
CA MET A 207 0.78 11.66 -11.85
C MET A 207 1.03 13.15 -11.59
N GLN A 208 2.19 13.50 -11.02
CA GLN A 208 2.56 14.90 -10.81
C GLN A 208 2.70 15.63 -12.14
N LYS A 209 3.36 15.03 -13.13
CA LYS A 209 3.48 15.59 -14.47
C LYS A 209 2.11 15.83 -15.13
N ASP A 210 1.16 14.94 -14.94
CA ASP A 210 -0.20 15.12 -15.47
C ASP A 210 -0.98 16.20 -14.71
N PHE A 211 -0.79 16.31 -13.40
CA PHE A 211 -1.37 17.39 -12.60
C PHE A 211 -0.79 18.77 -12.99
N ASP A 212 0.52 18.87 -13.19
CA ASP A 212 1.20 20.11 -13.60
C ASP A 212 0.72 20.61 -14.97
N ARG A 213 0.21 19.72 -15.83
CA ARG A 213 -0.43 20.09 -17.12
C ARG A 213 -1.84 20.64 -16.94
N PHE A 214 -2.53 20.23 -15.87
CA PHE A 214 -3.85 20.73 -15.54
C PHE A 214 -3.79 22.10 -14.87
N GLU A 215 -2.79 22.34 -14.02
CA GLU A 215 -2.59 23.66 -13.43
C GLU A 215 -2.15 24.66 -14.52
N PRO A 216 -2.90 25.76 -14.73
CA PRO A 216 -2.46 26.80 -15.64
C PRO A 216 -1.13 27.36 -15.13
N SER A 217 -0.08 27.25 -15.95
CA SER A 217 1.24 27.74 -15.60
C SER A 217 1.15 29.24 -15.29
N ASN A 218 1.21 29.62 -14.01
CA ASN A 218 1.56 30.97 -13.60
C ASN A 218 3.05 31.23 -13.86
N LYS A 219 3.52 30.91 -15.07
CA LYS A 219 4.74 31.51 -15.61
C LYS A 219 4.36 32.93 -15.99
N THR A 220 4.33 33.79 -14.98
CA THR A 220 4.41 35.23 -15.19
C THR A 220 5.65 35.46 -16.04
N GLU A 221 5.45 35.89 -17.29
CA GLU A 221 6.48 36.47 -18.13
C GLU A 221 6.96 37.77 -17.45
N SER A 222 7.74 37.67 -16.38
CA SER A 222 8.54 38.78 -15.89
C SER A 222 9.79 38.86 -16.77
N GLY A 223 9.60 39.34 -17.99
CA GLY A 223 10.66 39.37 -18.99
C GLY A 223 10.27 40.16 -20.22
N ASN A 224 10.04 41.47 -20.07
CA ASN A 224 10.55 42.47 -21.02
C ASN A 224 10.50 43.87 -20.37
N LYS A 225 11.68 44.35 -19.99
CA LYS A 225 11.94 45.78 -19.81
C LYS A 225 12.03 46.45 -21.18
N GLU A 226 11.55 47.70 -21.21
CA GLU A 226 11.98 48.80 -22.09
C GLU A 226 11.71 48.68 -23.61
N ASN A 227 10.71 49.46 -24.06
CA ASN A 227 10.83 50.47 -25.12
C ASN A 227 9.61 51.41 -24.98
N ALA A 228 9.78 52.61 -24.43
CA ALA A 228 10.13 53.84 -25.14
C ALA A 228 8.93 54.45 -25.90
N GLU A 229 8.42 55.53 -25.29
CA GLU A 229 7.87 56.75 -25.89
C GLU A 229 6.71 56.75 -26.90
N LYS A 230 5.75 57.62 -26.54
CA LYS A 230 4.87 58.44 -27.40
C LYS A 230 3.70 57.72 -28.08
N ASP A 231 2.52 57.92 -27.50
CA ASP A 231 1.52 58.72 -28.21
C ASP A 231 0.60 59.47 -27.24
N LYS A 232 0.64 60.80 -27.37
CA LYS A 232 -0.34 61.72 -26.80
C LYS A 232 -1.55 61.72 -27.73
N VAL A 233 -2.76 61.57 -27.20
CA VAL A 233 -3.95 62.10 -27.88
C VAL A 233 -4.73 62.96 -26.91
N ASN A 234 -4.71 64.25 -27.24
CA ASN A 234 -5.40 65.36 -26.61
C ASN A 234 -6.91 65.27 -26.94
N TYR A 235 -7.79 65.39 -25.94
CA TYR A 235 -9.22 65.58 -26.16
C TYR A 235 -9.60 66.97 -25.66
N ASP A 236 -9.52 67.95 -26.58
CA ASP A 236 -10.21 69.23 -26.46
C ASP A 236 -10.76 69.61 -27.85
N GLY A 237 -12.07 69.81 -27.93
CA GLY A 237 -12.75 70.44 -29.08
C GLY A 237 -14.05 69.76 -29.50
N PHE A 238 -15.14 69.95 -28.75
CA PHE A 238 -16.25 70.88 -29.08
C PHE A 238 -17.22 70.97 -27.90
#